data_AF-A0A5K1CTL6-F1
#
_entry.id   AF-A0A5K1CTL6-F1
#
_cell.length_a   1.000
_cell.length_b   1.000
_cell.length_c   1.000
_cell.angle_alpha   90.00
_cell.angle_beta   90.00
_cell.angle_gamma   90.00
#
_symmetry.space_group_name_H-M   'P 1'
#
loop_
_entity.id
_entity.type
_entity.pdbx_description
1 polymer ?
#
loop_
_entity_poly.entity_id
_entity_poly.type
_entity_poly.pdbx_seq_one_letter_code
_entity_poly.pdbx_strand_id
1 'polypeptide(L)'
;MAEGWRWKLCRYVVAVMMVLVAFPEGRLVLAEKKGGHRNAYVAMMYMGTPRDYEFYVATRVMMRSLAGLKVAADLIVIASIDVPGRWTNAL
;
A
#
# COMPACT_ATOMS: atom_id res chain seq x y z
N MET A 1 -15.60 43.03 -28.11
CA MET A 1 -16.24 41.80 -27.59
C MET A 1 -15.23 40.66 -27.45
N ALA A 2 -14.12 40.84 -26.70
CA ALA A 2 -13.03 39.85 -26.67
C ALA A 2 -12.39 39.64 -25.28
N GLU A 3 -13.05 40.04 -24.19
CA GLU A 3 -12.47 39.94 -22.83
C GLU A 3 -13.07 38.83 -21.97
N GLY A 4 -14.25 38.30 -22.32
CA GLY A 4 -14.94 37.25 -21.55
C GLY A 4 -14.34 35.84 -21.68
N TRP A 5 -13.46 35.62 -22.67
CA TRP A 5 -12.91 34.29 -22.93
C TRP A 5 -11.74 33.92 -22.01
N ARG A 6 -10.91 34.91 -21.65
CA ARG A 6 -9.76 34.74 -20.73
C ARG A 6 -10.17 34.32 -19.33
N TRP A 7 -11.30 34.82 -18.82
CA TRP A 7 -11.81 34.47 -17.49
C TRP A 7 -12.38 33.05 -17.46
N LYS A 8 -13.04 32.60 -18.53
CA LYS A 8 -13.54 31.23 -18.65
C LYS A 8 -12.40 30.22 -18.76
N LEU A 9 -11.36 30.54 -19.54
CA LEU A 9 -10.14 29.72 -19.65
C LEU A 9 -9.38 29.64 -18.33
N CYS A 10 -9.19 30.76 -17.63
CA CYS A 10 -8.52 30.77 -16.33
C CYS A 10 -9.31 29.94 -15.30
N ARG A 11 -10.64 30.08 -15.27
CA ARG A 11 -11.48 29.30 -14.36
C ARG A 11 -11.46 27.81 -14.69
N TYR A 12 -11.40 27.46 -15.97
CA TYR A 12 -11.31 26.07 -16.41
C TYR A 12 -9.95 25.45 -16.06
N VAL A 13 -8.85 26.17 -16.29
CA VAL A 13 -7.49 25.73 -15.93
C VAL A 13 -7.36 25.57 -14.42
N VAL A 14 -7.89 26.51 -13.62
CA VAL A 14 -7.87 26.41 -12.16
C VAL A 14 -8.74 25.25 -11.68
N ALA A 15 -9.91 25.02 -12.27
CA ALA A 15 -10.75 23.88 -11.92
C ALA A 15 -10.08 22.55 -12.26
N VAL A 16 -9.46 22.44 -13.44
CA VAL A 16 -8.69 21.26 -13.84
C VAL A 16 -7.48 21.05 -12.93
N MET A 17 -6.75 22.12 -12.59
CA MET A 17 -5.62 22.05 -11.66
C MET A 17 -6.06 21.66 -10.25
N MET A 18 -7.22 22.16 -9.80
CA MET A 18 -7.78 21.83 -8.48
C MET A 18 -8.26 20.37 -8.44
N VAL A 19 -8.83 19.84 -9.53
CA VAL A 19 -9.18 18.41 -9.67
C VAL A 19 -7.91 17.55 -9.70
N LEU A 20 -6.87 17.96 -10.43
CA LEU A 20 -5.59 17.23 -10.45
C LEU A 20 -4.89 17.20 -9.08
N VAL A 21 -5.06 18.23 -8.25
CA VAL A 21 -4.51 18.26 -6.88
C VAL A 21 -5.41 17.53 -5.87
N ALA A 22 -6.73 17.50 -6.09
CA ALA A 22 -7.70 16.91 -5.16
C ALA A 22 -7.81 15.38 -5.27
N PHE A 23 -7.28 14.77 -6.33
CA PHE A 23 -7.19 13.31 -6.49
C PHE A 23 -5.74 12.83 -6.32
N PRO A 24 -5.20 12.75 -5.09
CA PRO A 24 -4.08 11.87 -4.81
C PRO A 24 -4.61 10.43 -4.85
N GLU A 25 -4.85 9.93 -6.05
CA GLU A 25 -5.01 8.50 -6.32
C GLU A 25 -3.81 7.77 -5.71
N GLY A 26 -4.09 6.88 -4.77
CA GLY A 26 -3.08 6.03 -4.16
C GLY A 26 -2.46 6.56 -2.87
N ARG A 27 -3.28 6.86 -1.85
CA ARG A 27 -2.87 6.50 -0.48
C ARG A 27 -2.79 4.96 -0.41
N LEU A 28 -1.73 4.40 -1.01
CA LEU A 28 -1.15 3.19 -0.47
C LEU A 28 -0.88 3.52 0.99
N VAL A 29 -1.53 2.76 1.87
CA VAL A 29 -1.25 2.73 3.30
C VAL A 29 0.17 2.18 3.44
N LEU A 30 1.17 2.98 3.10
CA LEU A 30 2.49 2.82 3.65
C LEU A 30 2.31 3.27 5.10
N ALA A 31 2.08 2.27 5.96
CA ALA A 31 2.24 2.45 7.39
C ALA A 31 3.62 3.08 7.59
N GLU A 32 3.63 4.40 7.75
CA GLU A 32 4.82 5.18 8.07
C GLU A 32 5.24 4.75 9.48
N LYS A 33 6.00 3.67 9.58
CA LYS A 33 6.65 3.30 10.83
C LYS A 33 7.87 4.18 10.98
N LYS A 34 7.67 5.26 11.74
CA LYS A 34 8.72 6.08 12.35
C LYS A 34 9.77 5.19 13.02
N GLY A 35 11.01 5.26 12.52
CA GLY A 35 12.18 4.61 13.11
C GLY A 35 12.56 3.31 12.40
N GLY A 36 13.08 3.43 11.17
CA GLY A 36 13.52 2.28 10.37
C GLY A 36 14.56 1.45 11.12
N HIS A 37 14.27 0.17 11.28
CA HIS A 37 15.25 -0.76 11.81
C HIS A 37 16.38 -0.95 10.78
N ARG A 38 17.60 -1.28 11.22
CA ARG A 38 18.72 -1.50 10.28
C ARG A 38 18.53 -2.72 9.37
N ASN A 39 17.68 -3.66 9.79
CA ASN A 39 17.44 -4.93 9.12
C ASN A 39 15.94 -5.13 8.89
N ALA A 40 15.59 -5.94 7.89
CA ALA A 40 14.21 -6.34 7.62
C ALA A 40 14.10 -7.85 7.40
N TYR A 41 13.05 -8.46 7.93
CA TYR A 41 12.64 -9.82 7.59
C TYR A 41 11.53 -9.76 6.56
N VAL A 42 11.76 -10.43 5.44
CA VAL A 42 10.88 -10.39 4.28
C VAL A 42 10.33 -11.79 4.01
N ALA A 43 9.03 -11.88 3.76
CA ALA A 43 8.39 -13.08 3.24
C ALA A 43 7.65 -12.76 1.94
N MET A 44 7.68 -13.69 1.00
CA MET A 44 6.91 -13.59 -0.24
C MET A 44 5.66 -14.45 -0.16
N MET A 45 4.55 -13.89 -0.65
CA MET A 45 3.26 -14.56 -0.72
C MET A 45 2.74 -14.49 -2.15
N TYR A 46 2.48 -15.64 -2.76
CA TYR A 46 1.90 -15.75 -4.08
C TYR A 46 0.81 -16.81 -4.07
N MET A 47 -0.07 -16.75 -5.04
CA MET A 47 -1.10 -17.76 -5.26
C MET A 47 -0.83 -18.45 -6.60
N GLY A 48 -1.29 -19.69 -6.74
CA GLY A 48 -1.11 -20.51 -7.93
C GLY A 48 -0.99 -22.01 -7.66
N THR A 49 -1.04 -22.45 -6.40
CA THR A 49 -0.96 -23.86 -6.03
C THR A 49 -2.11 -24.29 -5.13
N PRO A 50 -2.51 -25.58 -5.12
CA PRO A 50 -3.53 -26.06 -4.20
C PRO A 50 -3.20 -25.89 -2.70
N ARG A 51 -1.95 -25.58 -2.36
CA ARG A 51 -1.41 -25.49 -0.98
C ARG A 51 -1.24 -24.04 -0.49
N ASP A 52 -1.76 -23.05 -1.21
CA ASP A 52 -1.50 -21.64 -0.89
C ASP A 52 -2.07 -21.20 0.48
N TYR A 53 -3.12 -21.88 0.97
CA TYR A 53 -3.68 -21.59 2.28
C TYR A 53 -2.73 -21.95 3.42
N GLU A 54 -2.01 -23.06 3.32
CA GLU A 54 -1.03 -23.49 4.31
C GLU A 54 0.14 -22.50 4.37
N PHE A 55 0.57 -21.97 3.22
CA PHE A 55 1.59 -20.92 3.16
C PHE A 55 1.12 -19.59 3.74
N TYR A 56 -0.16 -19.22 3.55
CA TYR A 56 -0.77 -18.09 4.24
C TYR A 56 -0.70 -18.26 5.76
N VAL A 57 -1.15 -19.42 6.27
CA VAL A 57 -1.13 -19.72 7.71
C VAL A 57 0.31 -19.68 8.25
N ALA A 58 1.27 -20.28 7.54
CA ALA A 58 2.67 -20.27 7.92
C ALA A 58 3.23 -18.85 8.01
N THR A 59 2.97 -18.01 7.00
CA THR A 59 3.43 -16.61 6.96
C THR A 59 2.83 -15.82 8.13
N ARG A 60 1.54 -16.00 8.40
CA ARG A 60 0.85 -15.35 9.52
C ARG A 60 1.42 -15.75 10.88
N VAL A 61 1.69 -17.04 11.09
CA VAL A 61 2.29 -17.53 12.34
C VAL A 61 3.71 -17.01 12.50
N MET A 62 4.51 -17.01 11.43
CA MET A 62 5.87 -16.50 11.44
C MET A 62 5.90 -15.01 11.78
N MET A 63 5.13 -14.18 11.07
CA MET A 63 5.10 -12.73 11.31
C MET A 63 4.59 -12.39 12.71
N ARG A 64 3.54 -13.08 13.19
CA ARG A 64 3.02 -12.88 14.54
C ARG A 64 4.03 -13.29 15.62
N SER A 65 4.78 -14.35 15.39
CA SER A 65 5.85 -14.79 16.29
C SER A 65 6.98 -13.76 16.37
N LEU A 66 7.46 -13.27 15.21
CA LEU A 66 8.51 -12.25 15.15
C LEU A 66 8.07 -10.93 15.80
N ALA A 67 6.81 -10.53 15.57
CA ALA A 67 6.23 -9.37 16.24
C ALA A 67 6.15 -9.56 17.76
N GLY A 68 5.74 -10.74 18.22
CA GLY A 68 5.69 -11.11 19.64
C GLY A 68 7.07 -11.09 20.32
N LEU A 69 8.11 -11.50 19.59
CA LEU A 69 9.50 -11.46 20.03
C LEU A 69 10.12 -10.05 20.01
N LYS A 70 9.37 -9.02 19.56
CA LYS A 70 9.84 -7.62 19.45
C LYS A 70 11.18 -7.49 18.74
N VAL A 71 11.32 -8.20 17.62
CA VAL A 71 12.56 -8.21 16.86
C VAL A 71 12.88 -6.79 16.39
N ALA A 72 14.15 -6.37 16.50
CA ALA A 72 14.64 -5.07 16.06
C ALA A 72 14.86 -5.04 14.54
N ALA A 73 13.81 -5.40 13.78
CA ALA A 73 13.81 -5.46 12.34
C ALA A 73 12.40 -5.16 11.80
N ASP A 74 12.34 -4.58 10.62
CA ASP A 74 11.08 -4.37 9.93
C ASP A 74 10.54 -5.70 9.39
N LEU A 75 9.24 -5.95 9.56
CA LEU A 75 8.59 -7.17 9.10
C LEU A 75 7.78 -6.83 7.86
N ILE A 76 8.14 -7.42 6.71
CA ILE A 76 7.58 -7.07 5.41
C ILE A 76 7.06 -8.33 4.73
N VAL A 77 5.84 -8.27 4.20
CA VAL A 77 5.29 -9.30 3.32
C VAL A 77 5.12 -8.71 1.92
N ILE A 78 5.74 -9.34 0.93
CA ILE A 78 5.57 -9.00 -0.48
C ILE A 78 4.51 -9.94 -1.04
N ALA A 79 3.35 -9.41 -1.38
CA ALA A 79 2.22 -10.19 -1.92
C ALA A 79 2.09 -10.00 -3.44
N SER A 80 1.87 -11.10 -4.17
CA SER A 80 1.43 -11.06 -5.58
C SER A 80 0.02 -10.48 -5.69
N ILE A 81 -0.33 -9.99 -6.88
CA ILE A 81 -1.66 -9.47 -7.20
C ILE A 81 -2.78 -10.49 -6.99
N ASP A 82 -2.46 -11.77 -7.11
CA ASP A 82 -3.42 -12.88 -7.00
C ASP A 82 -3.78 -13.20 -5.54
N VAL A 83 -3.07 -12.63 -4.57
CA VAL A 83 -3.32 -12.86 -3.14
C VAL A 83 -4.63 -12.15 -2.74
N PRO A 84 -5.61 -12.87 -2.15
CA PRO A 84 -6.85 -12.26 -1.71
C PRO A 84 -6.59 -11.13 -0.68
N GLY A 85 -7.17 -9.95 -0.91
CA GLY A 85 -6.98 -8.79 -0.01
C GLY A 85 -7.42 -9.04 1.44
N ARG A 86 -8.34 -10.00 1.66
CA ARG A 86 -8.73 -10.44 3.02
C ARG A 86 -7.57 -11.04 3.82
N TRP A 87 -6.56 -11.61 3.14
CA TRP A 87 -5.40 -12.24 3.77
C TRP A 87 -4.29 -11.22 4.03
N THR A 88 -4.09 -10.27 3.11
CA THR A 88 -3.13 -9.17 3.30
C THR A 88 -3.53 -8.23 4.44
N ASN A 89 -4.84 -8.00 4.64
CA ASN A 89 -5.34 -7.12 5.71
C ASN A 89 -5.31 -7.77 7.11
N ALA A 90 -5.10 -9.09 7.20
CA ALA A 90 -5.16 -9.86 8.44
C ALA A 90 -3.77 -10.24 9.01
N LEU A 91 -2.72 -9.74 8.35
CA LEU A 91 -1.30 -9.98 8.64
C LEU A 91 -0.71 -8.89 9.54
#